data_AF-A0A1H7ENA7-F1
#
_entry.id   AF-A0A1H7ENA7-F1
#
_cell.length_a   1.000
_cell.length_b   1.000
_cell.length_c   1.000
_cell.angle_alpha   90.00
_cell.angle_beta   90.00
_cell.angle_gamma   90.00
#
_symmetry.space_group_name_H-M   'P 1'
#
loop_
_entity.id
_entity.type
_entity.pdbx_description
1 polymer ?
#
loop_
_entity_poly.entity_id
_entity_poly.type
_entity_poly.pdbx_seq_one_letter_code
_entity_poly.pdbx_strand_id
1 'polypeptide(L)'
;MFEGDVRVVHHLAPPLLAKTNEKGELLKKPYGPWMRWAFALLTRLKWLRGTALDPFGRTEERKTERALISEYRVCIEGLLVDLSSKRLPLAVEIARVPEGIRGFGHVKVRHLAAARVKRSSLLSQWRGVVEQKQAA
;
A
#
# COMPACT_ATOMS: atom_id res chain seq x y z
N MET A 1 10.65 -38.19 -5.80
CA MET A 1 9.66 -38.13 -6.90
C MET A 1 8.28 -38.28 -6.24
N PHE A 2 7.28 -37.47 -6.60
CA PHE A 2 5.93 -37.65 -6.03
C PHE A 2 5.26 -38.83 -6.77
N GLU A 3 4.82 -39.86 -6.05
CA GLU A 3 4.12 -41.05 -6.60
C GLU A 3 2.61 -40.94 -6.30
N GLY A 4 1.76 -41.27 -7.29
CA GLY A 4 0.29 -41.24 -7.18
C GLY A 4 -0.41 -40.07 -7.91
N ASP A 5 -1.72 -39.93 -7.69
CA ASP A 5 -2.58 -38.92 -8.33
C ASP A 5 -2.40 -37.53 -7.65
N VAL A 6 -1.43 -36.75 -8.14
CA VAL A 6 -1.04 -35.47 -7.52
C VAL A 6 -2.03 -34.35 -7.87
N ARG A 7 -2.62 -33.74 -6.84
CA ARG A 7 -3.52 -32.57 -7.00
C ARG A 7 -2.83 -31.29 -6.57
N VAL A 8 -2.83 -30.31 -7.47
CA VAL A 8 -2.36 -28.95 -7.17
C VAL A 8 -3.41 -28.23 -6.33
N VAL A 9 -3.00 -27.72 -5.16
CA VAL A 9 -3.82 -26.94 -4.25
C VAL A 9 -3.20 -25.57 -4.05
N HIS A 10 -4.02 -24.52 -4.15
CA HIS A 10 -3.61 -23.15 -3.90
C HIS A 10 -3.99 -22.74 -2.48
N HIS A 11 -3.01 -22.33 -1.67
CA HIS A 11 -3.27 -21.78 -0.33
C HIS A 11 -3.45 -20.27 -0.43
N LEU A 12 -4.69 -19.81 -0.30
CA LEU A 12 -5.06 -18.41 -0.49
C LEU A 12 -5.81 -17.89 0.71
N ALA A 13 -5.72 -16.58 0.93
CA ALA A 13 -6.56 -15.86 1.88
C ALA A 13 -7.26 -14.72 1.12
N PRO A 14 -8.35 -15.02 0.37
CA PRO A 14 -8.98 -14.01 -0.48
C PRO A 14 -9.54 -12.88 0.38
N PRO A 15 -9.25 -11.60 0.09
CA PRO A 15 -9.59 -10.48 0.99
C PRO A 15 -11.07 -10.37 1.37
N LEU A 16 -11.98 -10.81 0.48
CA LEU A 16 -13.42 -10.75 0.69
C LEU A 16 -14.00 -11.99 1.39
N LEU A 17 -13.27 -13.12 1.38
CA LEU A 17 -13.81 -14.44 1.78
C LEU A 17 -13.03 -15.09 2.92
N ALA A 18 -11.79 -14.66 3.16
CA ALA A 18 -10.96 -15.22 4.21
C ALA A 18 -11.43 -14.75 5.60
N LYS A 19 -11.48 -15.69 6.53
CA LYS A 19 -11.72 -15.38 7.95
C LYS A 19 -10.46 -14.76 8.54
N THR A 20 -10.64 -13.85 9.48
CA THR A 20 -9.56 -13.33 10.31
C THR A 20 -9.36 -14.20 11.54
N ASN A 21 -8.12 -14.30 12.03
CA ASN A 21 -7.82 -14.82 13.36
C ASN A 21 -8.14 -13.77 14.45
N GLU A 22 -7.92 -14.10 15.72
CA GLU A 22 -8.12 -13.19 16.87
C GLU A 22 -7.26 -11.92 16.78
N LYS A 23 -6.18 -11.95 16.00
CA LYS A 23 -5.26 -10.82 15.76
C LYS A 23 -5.66 -9.99 14.52
N GLY A 24 -6.76 -10.33 13.84
CA GLY A 24 -7.23 -9.64 12.63
C GLY A 24 -6.52 -10.04 11.33
N GLU A 25 -5.69 -11.08 11.34
CA GLU A 25 -4.93 -11.53 10.16
C GLU A 25 -5.70 -12.57 9.35
N LEU A 26 -5.63 -12.48 8.02
CA LEU A 26 -6.35 -13.38 7.12
C LEU A 26 -5.77 -14.81 7.19
N LEU A 27 -6.65 -15.79 7.43
CA LEU A 27 -6.31 -17.21 7.46
C LEU A 27 -6.27 -17.79 6.03
N LYS A 28 -5.14 -18.42 5.69
CA LYS A 28 -5.00 -19.15 4.43
C LYS A 28 -5.85 -20.40 4.45
N LYS A 29 -6.54 -20.67 3.34
CA LYS A 29 -7.31 -21.89 3.13
C LYS A 29 -6.87 -22.57 1.84
N PRO A 30 -6.94 -23.91 1.79
CA PRO A 30 -6.70 -24.66 0.57
C PRO A 30 -7.86 -24.48 -0.41
N TYR A 31 -7.53 -24.16 -1.65
CA TYR A 31 -8.44 -24.14 -2.79
C TYR A 31 -7.97 -25.16 -3.81
N GLY A 32 -8.88 -26.03 -4.24
CA GLY A 32 -8.56 -27.11 -5.19
C GLY A 32 -8.22 -26.62 -6.60
N PRO A 33 -8.02 -27.56 -7.55
CA PRO A 33 -7.57 -27.25 -8.91
C PRO A 33 -8.44 -26.26 -9.70
N TRP A 34 -9.72 -26.13 -9.33
CA TRP A 34 -10.67 -25.18 -9.93
C TRP A 34 -10.22 -23.71 -9.82
N MET A 35 -9.37 -23.38 -8.84
CA MET A 35 -8.88 -22.02 -8.63
C MET A 35 -8.11 -21.48 -9.85
N ARG A 36 -7.50 -22.34 -10.68
CA ARG A 36 -6.85 -21.90 -11.93
C ARG A 36 -7.84 -21.27 -12.91
N TRP A 37 -9.05 -21.84 -13.02
CA TRP A 37 -10.12 -21.27 -13.84
C TRP A 37 -10.63 -19.94 -13.25
N ALA A 38 -10.75 -19.86 -11.93
CA ALA A 38 -11.11 -18.61 -11.27
C ALA A 38 -10.08 -17.50 -11.55
N PHE A 39 -8.78 -17.80 -11.48
CA PHE A 39 -7.74 -16.84 -11.85
C PHE A 39 -7.81 -16.45 -13.34
N ALA A 40 -8.03 -17.40 -14.25
CA ALA A 40 -8.21 -17.10 -15.67
C ALA A 40 -9.42 -16.20 -15.94
N LEU A 41 -10.50 -16.32 -15.16
CA LEU A 41 -11.62 -15.40 -15.23
C LEU A 41 -11.24 -14.01 -14.70
N LEU A 42 -10.55 -13.93 -13.56
CA LEU A 42 -10.10 -12.67 -12.96
C LEU A 42 -9.15 -11.89 -13.88
N THR A 43 -8.33 -12.54 -14.71
CA THR A 43 -7.47 -11.85 -15.68
C THR A 43 -8.28 -11.15 -16.77
N ARG A 44 -9.40 -11.73 -17.20
CA ARG A 44 -10.33 -11.13 -18.18
C ARG A 44 -11.10 -9.94 -17.59
N LEU A 45 -11.28 -9.92 -16.27
CA LEU A 45 -11.94 -8.84 -15.53
C LEU A 45 -10.97 -7.74 -15.06
N LYS A 46 -9.71 -7.75 -15.51
CA LYS A 46 -8.70 -6.75 -15.09
C LYS A 46 -9.11 -5.30 -15.38
N TRP A 47 -9.97 -5.07 -16.38
CA TRP A 47 -10.46 -3.75 -16.77
C TRP A 47 -11.44 -3.15 -15.74
N LEU A 48 -12.02 -3.98 -14.85
CA LEU A 48 -12.86 -3.50 -13.75
C LEU A 48 -12.04 -2.78 -12.66
N ARG A 49 -10.72 -2.99 -12.60
CA ARG A 49 -9.86 -2.39 -11.57
C ARG A 49 -9.95 -0.87 -11.60
N GLY A 50 -10.16 -0.26 -10.45
CA GLY A 50 -10.31 1.19 -10.33
C GLY A 50 -11.69 1.75 -10.75
N THR A 51 -12.59 0.91 -11.29
CA THR A 51 -13.98 1.30 -11.58
C THR A 51 -14.88 1.11 -10.35
N ALA A 52 -16.12 1.60 -10.43
CA ALA A 52 -17.14 1.38 -9.40
C ALA A 52 -17.52 -0.12 -9.23
N LEU A 53 -17.24 -0.93 -10.25
CA LEU A 53 -17.51 -2.37 -10.29
C LEU A 53 -16.31 -3.22 -9.85
N ASP A 54 -15.25 -2.62 -9.30
CA ASP A 54 -14.10 -3.35 -8.76
C ASP A 54 -14.49 -4.10 -7.47
N PRO A 55 -14.59 -5.44 -7.47
CA PRO A 55 -14.97 -6.19 -6.28
C PRO A 55 -13.94 -6.03 -5.15
N PHE A 56 -12.67 -5.80 -5.48
CA PHE A 56 -11.60 -5.61 -4.50
C PHE A 56 -11.40 -4.14 -4.12
N GLY A 57 -11.93 -3.20 -4.91
CA GLY A 57 -11.69 -1.77 -4.71
C GLY A 57 -12.24 -1.23 -3.40
N ARG A 58 -13.30 -1.85 -2.85
CA ARG A 58 -13.95 -1.40 -1.62
C ARG A 58 -13.26 -1.90 -0.33
N THR A 59 -12.24 -2.74 -0.42
CA THR A 59 -11.49 -3.16 0.77
C THR A 59 -10.70 -1.99 1.36
N GLU A 60 -10.54 -1.98 2.68
CA GLU A 60 -9.78 -0.93 3.37
C GLU A 60 -8.32 -0.87 2.91
N GLU A 61 -7.72 -2.02 2.59
CA GLU A 61 -6.38 -2.08 1.99
C GLU A 61 -6.33 -1.32 0.66
N ARG A 62 -7.27 -1.58 -0.27
CA ARG A 62 -7.28 -0.92 -1.58
C ARG A 62 -7.66 0.56 -1.51
N LYS A 63 -8.54 0.95 -0.59
CA LYS A 63 -8.83 2.37 -0.34
C LYS A 63 -7.57 3.10 0.15
N THR A 64 -6.88 2.52 1.13
CA THR A 64 -5.66 3.09 1.71
C THR A 64 -4.55 3.20 0.67
N GLU A 65 -4.35 2.17 -0.16
CA GLU A 65 -3.37 2.21 -1.26
C GLU A 65 -3.63 3.35 -2.25
N ARG A 66 -4.89 3.56 -2.63
CA ARG A 66 -5.28 4.64 -3.54
C ARG A 66 -5.11 6.01 -2.90
N ALA A 67 -5.49 6.15 -1.62
CA ALA A 67 -5.26 7.37 -0.86
C ALA A 67 -3.77 7.73 -0.81
N LEU A 68 -2.88 6.76 -0.58
CA LEU A 68 -1.44 6.98 -0.51
C LEU A 68 -0.84 7.58 -1.79
N ILE A 69 -1.37 7.19 -2.96
CA ILE A 69 -0.94 7.77 -4.25
C ILE A 69 -1.27 9.26 -4.29
N SER A 70 -2.50 9.62 -3.95
CA SER A 70 -2.95 11.02 -3.93
C SER A 70 -2.21 11.83 -2.89
N GLU A 71 -2.08 11.29 -1.67
CA GLU A 71 -1.35 11.93 -0.58
C GLU A 71 0.12 12.17 -0.94
N TYR A 72 0.76 11.24 -1.65
CA TYR A 72 2.14 11.40 -2.11
C TYR A 72 2.24 12.51 -3.14
N ARG A 73 1.36 12.52 -4.15
CA ARG A 73 1.32 13.57 -5.17
C ARG A 73 1.19 14.96 -4.55
N VAL A 74 0.19 15.16 -3.68
CA VAL A 74 -0.03 16.42 -2.96
C VAL A 74 1.20 16.81 -2.13
N CYS A 75 1.85 15.82 -1.49
CA CYS A 75 3.08 16.07 -0.74
C CYS A 75 4.19 16.61 -1.64
N ILE A 76 4.46 15.95 -2.77
CA ILE A 76 5.51 16.36 -3.70
C ILE A 76 5.20 17.73 -4.31
N GLU A 77 3.97 17.95 -4.75
CA GLU A 77 3.53 19.26 -5.27
C GLU A 77 3.75 20.37 -4.24
N GLY A 78 3.42 20.12 -2.96
CA GLY A 78 3.68 21.08 -1.88
C GLY A 78 5.17 21.31 -1.58
N LEU A 79 6.02 20.29 -1.72
CA LEU A 79 7.48 20.45 -1.57
C LEU A 79 8.08 21.29 -2.71
N LEU A 80 7.56 21.16 -3.92
CA LEU A 80 8.08 21.85 -5.11
C LEU A 80 7.88 23.37 -5.05
N VAL A 81 6.82 23.85 -4.39
CA VAL A 81 6.51 25.30 -4.28
C VAL A 81 7.68 26.09 -3.68
N ASP A 82 8.28 25.59 -2.60
CA ASP A 82 9.34 26.29 -1.87
C ASP A 82 10.69 25.56 -1.95
N LEU A 83 10.88 24.75 -3.00
CA LEU A 83 12.09 23.97 -3.18
C LEU A 83 13.28 24.90 -3.45
N SER A 84 14.41 24.63 -2.80
CA SER A 84 15.66 25.34 -3.01
C SER A 84 16.84 24.40 -2.77
N SER A 85 18.02 24.77 -3.23
CA SER A 85 19.26 23.98 -3.04
C SER A 85 19.51 23.63 -1.57
N LYS A 86 19.25 24.56 -0.64
CA LYS A 86 19.40 24.35 0.80
C LYS A 86 18.41 23.34 1.38
N ARG A 87 17.21 23.23 0.79
CA ARG A 87 16.12 22.37 1.28
C ARG A 87 16.00 21.04 0.54
N LEU A 88 16.69 20.91 -0.58
CA LEU A 88 16.69 19.71 -1.41
C LEU A 88 16.96 18.41 -0.62
N PRO A 89 17.92 18.35 0.33
CA PRO A 89 18.16 17.12 1.10
C PRO A 89 16.91 16.68 1.90
N LEU A 90 16.23 17.63 2.55
CA LEU A 90 15.03 17.35 3.34
C LEU A 90 13.85 16.97 2.43
N ALA A 91 13.69 17.64 1.29
CA ALA A 91 12.66 17.30 0.31
C ALA A 91 12.83 15.86 -0.21
N VAL A 92 14.07 15.46 -0.51
CA VAL A 92 14.40 14.08 -0.92
C VAL A 92 14.09 13.09 0.19
N GLU A 93 14.42 13.40 1.45
CA GLU A 93 14.10 12.51 2.56
C GLU A 93 12.59 12.30 2.72
N ILE A 94 11.79 13.37 2.63
CA ILE A 94 10.32 13.30 2.66
C ILE A 94 9.81 12.45 1.49
N ALA A 95 10.34 12.67 0.28
CA ALA A 95 9.95 11.95 -0.92
C ALA A 95 10.27 10.44 -0.86
N ARG A 96 11.28 10.04 -0.07
CA ARG A 96 11.68 8.64 0.13
C ARG A 96 10.86 7.89 1.17
N VAL A 97 10.05 8.56 1.99
CA VAL A 97 9.26 7.88 3.05
C VAL A 97 8.43 6.69 2.53
N PRO A 98 7.76 6.76 1.35
CA PRO A 98 6.99 5.64 0.82
C PRO A 98 7.81 4.37 0.55
N GLU A 99 9.13 4.48 0.33
CA GLU A 99 10.01 3.33 0.10
C GLU A 99 10.06 2.37 1.31
N GLY A 100 9.72 2.87 2.51
CA GLY A 100 9.60 2.08 3.72
C GLY A 100 8.31 1.25 3.81
N ILE A 101 7.30 1.52 2.98
CA ILE A 101 6.00 0.83 2.99
C ILE A 101 6.10 -0.43 2.12
N ARG A 102 6.63 -1.51 2.71
CA ARG A 102 6.85 -2.80 2.03
C ARG A 102 6.03 -3.94 2.63
N GLY A 103 5.96 -5.05 1.91
CA GLY A 103 5.24 -6.25 2.32
C GLY A 103 3.76 -6.23 1.97
N PHE A 104 3.01 -7.19 2.54
CA PHE A 104 1.60 -7.43 2.27
C PHE A 104 0.80 -7.57 3.57
N GLY A 105 -0.52 -7.34 3.51
CA GLY A 105 -1.43 -7.49 4.65
C GLY A 105 -0.96 -6.75 5.89
N HIS A 106 -0.97 -7.43 7.04
CA HIS A 106 -0.59 -6.85 8.34
C HIS A 106 0.85 -6.28 8.38
N VAL A 107 1.79 -6.88 7.64
CA VAL A 107 3.18 -6.38 7.53
C VAL A 107 3.18 -4.98 6.91
N LYS A 108 2.43 -4.81 5.82
CA LYS A 108 2.28 -3.52 5.16
C LYS A 108 1.60 -2.48 6.05
N VAL A 109 0.56 -2.88 6.79
CA VAL A 109 -0.15 -1.99 7.73
C VAL A 109 0.81 -1.48 8.81
N ARG A 110 1.65 -2.35 9.37
CA ARG A 110 2.67 -1.95 10.35
C ARG A 110 3.70 -0.97 9.77
N HIS A 111 4.20 -1.24 8.57
CA HIS A 111 5.14 -0.33 7.89
C HIS A 111 4.49 1.01 7.54
N LEU A 112 3.23 1.01 7.14
CA LEU A 112 2.46 2.22 6.88
C LEU A 112 2.33 3.10 8.13
N ALA A 113 2.03 2.49 9.28
CA ALA A 113 1.94 3.22 10.55
C ALA A 113 3.27 3.91 10.88
N ALA A 114 4.38 3.19 10.79
CA ALA A 114 5.72 3.76 11.01
C ALA A 114 6.06 4.86 9.99
N ALA A 115 5.73 4.66 8.70
CA ALA A 115 5.96 5.63 7.65
C ALA A 115 5.17 6.94 7.87
N ARG A 116 3.93 6.86 8.36
CA ARG A 116 3.11 8.04 8.69
C ARG A 116 3.74 8.89 9.80
N VAL A 117 4.25 8.24 10.85
CA VAL A 117 4.98 8.93 11.94
C VAL A 117 6.21 9.65 11.39
N LYS A 118 7.04 8.94 10.60
CA LYS A 118 8.24 9.53 9.98
C LYS A 118 7.89 10.72 9.08
N ARG A 119 6.87 10.57 8.21
CA ARG A 119 6.40 11.64 7.32
C ARG A 119 5.95 12.87 8.10
N SER A 120 5.17 12.69 9.16
CA SER A 120 4.67 13.79 9.97
C SER A 120 5.81 14.58 10.61
N SER A 121 6.81 13.89 11.17
CA SER A 121 7.99 14.52 11.74
C SER A 121 8.77 15.35 10.71
N LEU A 122 9.05 14.77 9.53
CA LEU A 122 9.79 15.47 8.48
C LEU A 122 9.02 16.66 7.90
N LEU A 123 7.70 16.56 7.76
CA LEU A 123 6.87 17.68 7.30
C LEU A 123 6.79 18.82 8.33
N SER A 124 6.84 18.51 9.62
CA SER A 124 6.95 19.55 10.65
C SER A 124 8.30 20.26 10.59
N GLN A 125 9.40 19.52 10.38
CA GLN A 125 10.71 20.13 10.12
C GLN A 125 10.70 21.00 8.85
N TRP A 126 10.06 20.52 7.78
CA TRP A 126 9.93 21.27 6.53
C TRP A 126 9.26 22.63 6.75
N ARG A 127 8.17 22.69 7.53
CA ARG A 127 7.46 23.93 7.86
C ARG A 127 8.28 24.87 8.75
N GLY A 128 8.95 24.34 9.78
CA GLY A 128 9.78 25.17 10.67
C GLY A 128 10.94 25.88 9.96
N VAL A 129 11.49 25.28 8.89
CA VAL A 129 12.51 25.94 8.04
C VAL A 129 11.94 27.14 7.27
N VAL A 130 10.65 27.14 6.93
CA VAL A 130 10.00 28.28 6.24
C VAL A 130 9.89 29.47 7.20
N GLU A 131 9.45 29.23 8.44
CA GLU A 131 9.26 30.27 9.45
C GLU A 131 10.58 30.98 9.81
N GLN A 132 11.68 30.22 9.91
CA GLN A 132 13.01 30.80 10.14
C GLN A 132 13.51 31.68 8.99
N LYS A 133 13.10 31.41 7.75
CA LYS A 133 13.44 32.25 6.58
C LYS A 133 12.58 33.52 6.49
N GLN A 134 11.37 33.51 7.02
CA GLN A 134 10.49 34.69 7.03
C GLN A 134 10.82 35.66 8.17
N ALA A 135 11.42 35.18 9.26
CA ALA A 135 11.82 35.98 10.40
C ALA A 135 13.23 36.61 10.29
N ALA A 136 13.98 36.31 9.22
CA ALA A 136 15.33 36.78 8.95
C ALA A 136 15.37 37.60 7.66
#